data_AF-A0A2E7ZTU6-F1
#
_entry.id   AF-A0A2E7ZTU6-F1
#
_cell.length_a   1.000
_cell.length_b   1.000
_cell.length_c   1.000
_cell.angle_alpha   90.00
_cell.angle_beta   90.00
_cell.angle_gamma   90.00
#
_symmetry.space_group_name_H-M   'P 1'
#
loop_
_entity.id
_entity.type
_entity.pdbx_description
1 polymer ?
#
loop_
_entity_poly.entity_id
_entity_poly.type
_entity_poly.pdbx_seq_one_letter_code
_entity_poly.pdbx_strand_id
1 'polypeptide(L)'
;MANSKKGTKQVNPPTPKQRVESAFGGKKALVNDLIGLMGGDSSLRTKLMQVSNARLVKHHHATKRMVENFGSKSGLIEAITALRFPKGSPDEGYSAKLESYSPWRLMDLHRQTKDWEVSQAKAAKVAARESKIKAKRRAKIRSHRS
;
A
#
# COMPACT_ATOMS: atom_id res chain seq x y z
N MET A 1 -54.05 17.89 3.31
CA MET A 1 -53.15 16.74 3.57
C MET A 1 -51.71 17.20 3.36
N ALA A 2 -50.91 17.25 4.42
CA ALA A 2 -49.54 17.80 4.40
C ALA A 2 -48.55 16.78 3.83
N ASN A 3 -47.90 17.11 2.71
CA ASN A 3 -46.86 16.26 2.13
C ASN A 3 -45.48 16.68 2.67
N SER A 4 -45.01 15.99 3.71
CA SER A 4 -43.72 16.22 4.36
C SER A 4 -42.57 15.71 3.48
N LYS A 5 -41.91 16.61 2.75
CA LYS A 5 -40.64 16.32 2.07
C LYS A 5 -39.55 16.11 3.12
N LYS A 6 -39.25 14.86 3.46
CA LYS A 6 -38.07 14.50 4.29
C LYS A 6 -36.80 14.88 3.51
N GLY A 7 -36.18 15.99 3.89
CA GLY A 7 -34.87 16.38 3.39
C GLY A 7 -33.81 15.38 3.84
N THR A 8 -33.24 14.62 2.90
CA THR A 8 -32.03 13.83 3.13
C THR A 8 -30.89 14.80 3.42
N LYS A 9 -30.49 14.95 4.70
CA LYS A 9 -29.29 15.71 5.07
C LYS A 9 -28.09 15.10 4.35
N GLN A 10 -27.51 15.83 3.40
CA GLN A 10 -26.22 15.50 2.79
C GLN A 10 -25.18 15.46 3.92
N VAL A 11 -24.79 14.26 4.36
CA VAL A 11 -23.75 14.11 5.39
C VAL A 11 -22.42 14.30 4.68
N ASN A 12 -21.90 15.53 4.69
CA ASN A 12 -20.58 15.80 4.14
C ASN A 12 -19.55 14.92 4.85
N PRO A 13 -18.64 14.25 4.12
CA PRO A 13 -17.61 13.43 4.73
C PRO A 13 -16.76 14.31 5.67
N PRO A 14 -16.40 13.82 6.87
CA PRO A 14 -15.69 14.61 7.85
C PRO A 14 -14.36 15.09 7.27
N THR A 15 -14.05 16.37 7.46
CA THR A 15 -12.81 16.98 6.96
C THR A 15 -11.59 16.34 7.62
N PRO A 16 -10.40 16.39 7.00
CA PRO A 16 -9.19 15.84 7.59
C PRO A 16 -8.88 16.39 8.99
N LYS A 17 -9.21 17.66 9.26
CA LYS A 17 -9.05 18.27 10.59
C LYS A 17 -9.99 17.63 11.61
N GLN A 18 -11.29 17.53 11.29
CA GLN A 18 -12.29 16.89 12.16
C GLN A 18 -11.96 15.43 12.46
N ARG A 19 -11.47 14.68 11.48
CA ARG A 19 -11.01 13.30 11.69
C ARG A 19 -9.85 13.23 12.68
N VAL A 20 -8.89 14.15 12.56
CA VAL A 20 -7.73 14.20 13.45
C VAL A 20 -8.14 14.60 14.87
N GLU A 21 -9.05 15.56 15.02
CA GLU A 21 -9.58 15.97 16.32
C GLU A 21 -10.38 14.85 16.99
N SER A 22 -11.30 14.21 16.26
CA SER A 22 -12.14 13.14 16.82
C SER A 22 -11.37 11.85 17.13
N ALA A 23 -10.39 11.46 16.31
CA ALA A 23 -9.70 10.19 16.49
C ALA A 23 -8.42 10.28 17.33
N PHE A 24 -7.77 11.45 17.38
CA PHE A 24 -6.47 11.61 18.02
C PHE A 24 -6.43 12.78 19.01
N GLY A 25 -7.50 13.57 19.16
CA GLY A 25 -7.49 14.78 20.00
C GLY A 25 -6.70 15.94 19.41
N GLY A 26 -6.30 15.86 18.13
CA GLY A 26 -5.65 16.95 17.40
C GLY A 26 -4.30 16.60 16.77
N LYS A 27 -3.75 17.54 16.00
CA LYS A 27 -2.54 17.32 15.19
C LYS A 27 -1.31 16.97 16.04
N LYS A 28 -1.12 17.67 17.17
CA LYS A 28 0.05 17.45 18.04
C LYS A 28 0.06 16.05 18.64
N ALA A 29 -1.10 15.56 19.07
CA ALA A 29 -1.25 14.20 19.60
C ALA A 29 -0.98 13.14 18.54
N LEU A 30 -1.55 13.29 17.34
CA LEU A 30 -1.24 12.41 16.20
C LEU A 30 0.25 12.35 15.85
N VAL A 31 0.96 13.48 15.94
CA VAL A 31 2.41 13.52 15.71
C VAL A 31 3.17 12.81 16.84
N ASN A 32 2.77 12.99 18.10
CA ASN A 32 3.39 12.30 19.22
C ASN A 32 3.21 10.78 19.13
N ASP A 33 2.01 10.31 18.80
CA ASP A 33 1.72 8.89 18.60
C ASP A 33 2.59 8.30 17.48
N LEU A 34 2.71 9.02 16.36
CA LEU A 34 3.56 8.63 15.24
C LEU A 34 5.04 8.51 15.64
N ILE A 35 5.54 9.45 16.44
CA ILE A 35 6.92 9.41 16.94
C ILE A 35 7.11 8.22 17.87
N GLY A 36 6.15 7.97 18.77
CA GLY A 36 6.18 6.82 19.68
C GLY A 36 6.24 5.49 18.93
N LEU A 37 5.48 5.35 17.83
CA LEU A 37 5.49 4.15 17.00
C LEU A 37 6.78 3.97 16.19
N MET A 38 7.47 5.06 15.84
CA MET A 38 8.67 5.03 15.00
C MET A 38 10.00 5.11 15.78
N GLY A 39 9.95 5.47 17.07
CA GLY A 39 11.16 5.72 17.87
C GLY A 39 11.94 6.96 17.41
N GLY A 40 11.25 8.01 16.97
CA GLY A 40 11.89 9.20 16.37
C GLY A 40 12.30 10.28 17.37
N ASP A 41 13.09 11.25 16.88
CA ASP A 41 13.63 12.37 17.65
C ASP A 41 12.84 13.69 17.43
N SER A 42 13.35 14.78 18.01
CA SER A 42 12.80 16.13 17.85
C SER A 42 12.84 16.65 16.40
N SER A 43 13.81 16.21 15.60
CA SER A 43 13.91 16.55 14.18
C SER A 43 12.75 15.96 13.38
N LEU A 44 12.42 14.69 13.63
CA LEU A 44 11.25 14.06 13.02
C LEU A 44 9.96 14.77 13.42
N ARG A 45 9.84 15.19 14.69
CA ARG A 45 8.66 15.93 15.17
C ARG A 45 8.42 17.21 14.37
N THR A 46 9.46 18.01 14.16
CA THR A 46 9.35 19.26 13.40
C THR A 46 8.92 19.00 11.97
N LYS A 47 9.49 17.98 11.31
CA LYS A 47 9.10 17.57 9.95
C LYS A 47 7.64 17.14 9.89
N LEU A 48 7.18 16.31 10.82
CA LEU A 48 5.79 15.84 10.87
C LEU A 48 4.81 16.99 11.16
N MET A 49 5.20 17.97 11.96
CA MET A 49 4.37 19.16 12.23
C MET A 49 4.14 20.03 10.98
N GLN A 50 5.02 19.98 9.97
CA GLN A 50 4.84 20.66 8.69
C GLN A 50 3.91 19.89 7.73
N VAL A 51 3.70 18.59 7.97
CA VAL A 51 2.84 17.75 7.11
C VAL A 51 1.36 18.10 7.32
N SER A 52 0.56 18.02 6.27
CA SER A 52 -0.89 18.26 6.35
C SER A 52 -1.61 17.15 7.13
N ASN A 53 -2.74 17.49 7.78
CA ASN A 53 -3.52 16.54 8.59
C ASN A 53 -3.92 15.29 7.80
N ALA A 54 -4.31 15.44 6.52
CA ALA A 54 -4.66 14.32 5.66
C ALA A 54 -3.50 13.34 5.46
N ARG A 55 -2.28 13.87 5.31
CA ARG A 55 -1.07 13.04 5.15
C ARG A 55 -0.65 12.41 6.47
N LEU A 56 -0.77 13.11 7.59
CA LEU A 56 -0.46 12.55 8.91
C LEU A 56 -1.35 11.35 9.23
N VAL A 57 -2.65 11.42 8.94
CA VAL A 57 -3.56 10.27 9.11
C VAL A 57 -3.09 9.08 8.27
N LYS A 58 -2.72 9.31 7.00
CA LYS A 58 -2.17 8.26 6.13
C LYS A 58 -0.87 7.66 6.69
N HIS A 59 0.03 8.50 7.19
CA HIS A 59 1.29 8.05 7.78
C HIS A 59 1.04 7.20 9.01
N HIS A 60 0.15 7.64 9.91
CA HIS A 60 -0.21 6.87 11.10
C HIS A 60 -0.80 5.51 10.75
N HIS A 61 -1.77 5.43 9.83
CA HIS A 61 -2.32 4.15 9.41
C HIS A 61 -1.28 3.23 8.77
N ALA A 62 -0.37 3.77 7.96
CA ALA A 62 0.69 2.98 7.34
C ALA A 62 1.67 2.43 8.39
N THR A 63 2.11 3.27 9.33
CA THR A 63 3.00 2.86 10.42
C THR A 63 2.33 1.84 11.33
N LYS A 64 1.06 2.04 11.70
CA LYS A 64 0.30 1.08 12.50
C LYS A 64 0.19 -0.27 11.80
N ARG A 65 -0.18 -0.29 10.51
CA ARG A 65 -0.20 -1.52 9.72
C ARG A 65 1.18 -2.16 9.57
N MET A 66 2.26 -1.39 9.61
CA MET A 66 3.62 -1.93 9.57
C MET A 66 3.92 -2.70 10.83
N VAL A 67 3.66 -2.09 11.99
CA VAL A 67 3.87 -2.74 13.28
C VAL A 67 2.97 -3.96 13.42
N GLU A 68 1.70 -3.87 13.02
CA GLU A 68 0.73 -4.99 13.11
C GLU A 68 1.07 -6.18 12.20
N ASN A 69 1.44 -5.94 10.94
CA ASN A 69 1.62 -7.03 9.97
C ASN A 69 3.06 -7.53 9.85
N PHE A 70 4.05 -6.66 10.12
CA PHE A 70 5.46 -6.93 9.87
C PHE A 70 6.34 -6.75 11.12
N GLY A 71 5.77 -6.28 12.24
CA GLY A 71 6.46 -6.00 13.48
C GLY A 71 7.32 -4.73 13.42
N SER A 72 8.26 -4.68 12.48
CA SER A 72 9.24 -3.61 12.37
C SER A 72 9.48 -3.17 10.92
N LYS A 73 10.25 -2.08 10.76
CA LYS A 73 10.70 -1.61 9.45
C LYS A 73 11.52 -2.69 8.73
N SER A 74 12.38 -3.42 9.43
CA SER A 74 13.20 -4.48 8.84
C SER A 74 12.35 -5.63 8.32
N GLY A 75 11.32 -6.05 9.06
CA GLY A 75 10.38 -7.09 8.59
C GLY A 75 9.60 -6.67 7.34
N LEU A 76 9.28 -5.38 7.20
CA LEU A 76 8.66 -4.86 5.98
C LEU A 76 9.65 -4.85 4.79
N ILE A 77 10.92 -4.54 5.02
CA ILE A 77 11.96 -4.61 3.99
C ILE A 77 12.09 -6.06 3.49
N GLU A 78 12.15 -7.03 4.41
CA GLU A 78 12.21 -8.46 4.07
C GLU A 78 10.99 -8.92 3.27
N ALA A 79 9.78 -8.49 3.65
CA ALA A 79 8.58 -8.82 2.88
C ALA A 79 8.61 -8.24 1.46
N ILE A 80 9.14 -7.02 1.29
CA ILE A 80 9.30 -6.40 -0.03
C ILE A 80 10.33 -7.14 -0.87
N THR A 81 11.46 -7.51 -0.29
CA THR A 81 12.53 -8.23 -1.01
C THR A 81 12.06 -9.64 -1.39
N ALA A 82 11.36 -10.35 -0.51
CA ALA A 82 10.77 -11.65 -0.81
C ALA A 82 9.75 -11.59 -1.97
N LEU A 83 8.92 -10.54 -2.02
CA LEU A 83 7.98 -10.35 -3.13
C LEU A 83 8.69 -10.00 -4.45
N ARG A 84 9.77 -9.21 -4.39
CA ARG A 84 10.44 -8.71 -5.59
C ARG A 84 11.45 -9.69 -6.17
N PHE A 85 12.08 -10.49 -5.33
CA PHE A 85 13.09 -11.46 -5.70
C PHE A 85 12.70 -12.87 -5.21
N PRO A 86 11.64 -13.49 -5.78
CA PRO A 86 11.15 -14.79 -5.32
C PRO A 86 12.13 -15.96 -5.55
N LYS A 87 13.20 -15.76 -6.33
CA LYS A 87 14.20 -16.78 -6.67
C LYS A 87 15.64 -16.33 -6.42
N GLY A 88 15.87 -15.23 -5.72
CA GLY A 88 17.20 -14.68 -5.54
C GLY A 88 17.29 -13.73 -4.35
N SER A 89 18.51 -13.30 -4.05
CA SER A 89 18.75 -12.33 -2.99
C SER A 89 18.70 -10.90 -3.57
N PRO A 90 18.18 -9.93 -2.80
CA PRO A 90 18.32 -8.53 -3.14
C PRO A 90 19.81 -8.15 -3.14
N ASP A 91 20.17 -7.27 -4.07
CA ASP A 91 21.49 -6.63 -4.10
C ASP A 91 21.69 -5.80 -2.79
N GLU A 92 22.92 -5.76 -2.27
CA GLU A 92 23.31 -4.91 -1.14
C GLU A 92 22.90 -3.45 -1.36
N GLY A 93 23.08 -2.92 -2.58
CA GLY A 93 22.67 -1.57 -2.93
C GLY A 93 21.15 -1.36 -2.89
N TYR A 94 20.37 -2.42 -3.14
CA TYR A 94 18.91 -2.37 -3.06
C TYR A 94 18.42 -2.37 -1.62
N SER A 95 18.98 -3.24 -0.77
CA SER A 95 18.66 -3.28 0.66
C SER A 95 18.98 -1.96 1.35
N ALA A 96 20.17 -1.40 1.10
CA ALA A 96 20.57 -0.08 1.63
C ALA A 96 19.61 1.04 1.19
N LYS A 97 19.13 0.98 -0.06
CA LYS A 97 18.13 1.95 -0.56
C LYS A 97 16.79 1.84 0.18
N LEU A 98 16.33 0.62 0.48
CA LEU A 98 15.11 0.41 1.26
C LEU A 98 15.25 0.89 2.71
N GLU A 99 16.41 0.73 3.32
CA GLU A 99 16.69 1.26 4.65
C GLU A 99 16.65 2.79 4.70
N SER A 100 17.03 3.49 3.63
CA SER A 100 16.90 4.95 3.55
C SER A 100 15.43 5.44 3.55
N TYR A 101 14.50 4.57 3.15
CA TYR A 101 13.11 4.96 3.01
C TYR A 101 12.36 5.02 4.34
N SER A 102 11.35 5.89 4.35
CA SER A 102 10.46 6.00 5.48
C SER A 102 9.46 4.84 5.53
N PRO A 103 8.94 4.51 6.73
CA PRO A 103 7.93 3.44 6.91
C PRO A 103 6.74 3.53 5.95
N TRP A 104 6.20 4.74 5.75
CA TRP A 104 5.06 4.94 4.85
C TRP A 104 5.43 4.70 3.38
N ARG A 105 6.66 5.02 2.96
CA ARG A 105 7.10 4.79 1.59
C ARG A 105 7.33 3.31 1.35
N LEU A 106 7.88 2.59 2.33
CA LEU A 106 8.03 1.13 2.27
C LEU A 106 6.67 0.44 2.18
N MET A 107 5.66 0.87 2.93
CA MET A 107 4.31 0.31 2.84
C MET A 107 3.67 0.52 1.47
N ASP A 108 3.85 1.71 0.91
CA ASP A 108 3.37 2.02 -0.42
C ASP A 108 4.08 1.16 -1.48
N LEU A 109 5.39 0.97 -1.33
CA LEU A 109 6.19 0.10 -2.20
C LEU A 109 5.73 -1.36 -2.10
N HIS A 110 5.54 -1.89 -0.89
CA HIS A 110 5.03 -3.24 -0.67
C HIS A 110 3.69 -3.46 -1.38
N ARG A 111 2.75 -2.49 -1.27
CA ARG A 111 1.48 -2.55 -1.99
C ARG A 111 1.69 -2.59 -3.51
N GLN A 112 2.52 -1.71 -4.05
CA GLN A 112 2.82 -1.67 -5.49
C GLN A 112 3.47 -2.97 -5.99
N THR A 113 4.41 -3.54 -5.22
CA THR A 113 5.05 -4.80 -5.58
C THR A 113 4.05 -5.95 -5.61
N LYS A 114 3.13 -6.00 -4.63
CA LYS A 114 2.05 -6.99 -4.61
C LYS A 114 1.10 -6.84 -5.79
N ASP A 115 0.68 -5.62 -6.09
CA ASP A 115 -0.21 -5.34 -7.24
C ASP A 115 0.45 -5.71 -8.57
N TRP A 116 1.75 -5.44 -8.69
CA TRP A 116 2.55 -5.82 -9.85
C TRP A 116 2.68 -7.35 -10.00
N GLU A 117 2.93 -8.07 -8.91
CA GLU A 117 2.98 -9.55 -8.92
C GLU A 117 1.65 -10.16 -9.37
N VAL A 118 0.53 -9.69 -8.82
CA VAL A 118 -0.81 -10.14 -9.22
C VAL A 118 -1.06 -9.83 -10.70
N SER A 119 -0.60 -8.69 -11.19
CA SER A 119 -0.69 -8.34 -12.62
C SER A 119 0.11 -9.30 -13.50
N GLN A 120 1.36 -9.62 -13.11
CA GLN A 120 2.20 -10.57 -13.83
C GLN A 120 1.59 -11.99 -13.83
N ALA A 121 1.04 -12.44 -12.70
CA ALA A 121 0.38 -13.73 -12.60
C ALA A 121 -0.86 -13.81 -13.51
N LYS A 122 -1.63 -12.71 -13.61
CA LYS A 122 -2.77 -12.62 -14.55
C LYS A 122 -2.31 -12.65 -16.00
N ALA A 123 -1.30 -11.85 -16.36
CA ALA A 123 -0.73 -11.81 -17.70
C ALA A 123 -0.20 -13.19 -18.13
N ALA A 124 0.51 -13.89 -17.24
CA ALA A 124 1.01 -15.24 -17.49
C ALA A 124 -0.13 -16.25 -17.75
N LYS A 125 -1.24 -16.18 -17.00
CA LYS A 125 -2.42 -17.04 -17.23
C LYS A 125 -3.09 -16.78 -18.57
N VAL A 126 -3.20 -15.51 -18.97
CA VAL A 126 -3.77 -15.14 -20.28
C VAL A 126 -2.88 -15.66 -21.41
N ALA A 127 -1.56 -15.42 -21.34
CA ALA A 127 -0.62 -15.92 -22.33
C ALA A 127 -0.62 -17.46 -22.42
N ALA A 128 -0.72 -18.18 -21.30
CA ALA A 128 -0.82 -19.63 -21.27
C ALA A 128 -2.13 -20.16 -21.88
N ARG A 129 -3.24 -19.42 -21.76
CA ARG A 129 -4.51 -19.77 -22.39
C ARG A 129 -4.45 -19.54 -23.91
N GLU A 130 -3.86 -18.43 -24.35
CA GLU A 130 -3.67 -18.11 -25.77
C GLU A 130 -2.75 -19.11 -26.47
N SER A 131 -1.65 -19.52 -25.84
CA SER A 131 -0.73 -20.51 -26.40
C SER A 131 -1.41 -21.87 -26.58
N LYS A 132 -2.22 -22.32 -25.61
CA LYS A 132 -3.04 -23.55 -25.72
C LYS A 132 -4.05 -23.47 -26.85
N ILE A 133 -4.74 -22.33 -27.00
CA ILE A 133 -5.70 -22.12 -28.09
C ILE A 133 -4.99 -22.16 -29.46
N LYS A 134 -3.85 -21.48 -29.59
CA LYS A 134 -3.05 -21.46 -30.83
C LYS A 134 -2.51 -22.86 -31.17
N ALA A 135 -2.04 -23.61 -30.19
CA ALA A 135 -1.61 -25.00 -30.38
C ALA A 135 -2.77 -25.90 -30.85
N LYS A 136 -3.95 -25.78 -30.24
CA LYS A 136 -5.15 -26.55 -30.64
C LYS A 136 -5.61 -26.18 -32.07
N ARG A 137 -5.57 -24.90 -32.44
CA ARG A 137 -5.88 -24.45 -33.81
C ARG A 137 -4.87 -25.00 -34.82
N ARG A 138 -3.56 -24.98 -34.51
CA ARG A 138 -2.51 -25.53 -35.38
C ARG A 138 -2.65 -27.04 -35.57
N ALA A 139 -2.94 -27.79 -34.51
CA ALA A 139 -3.18 -29.23 -34.58
C ALA A 139 -4.40 -29.58 -35.46
N LYS A 140 -5.49 -28.82 -35.33
CA LYS A 140 -6.71 -29.03 -36.13
C LYS A 140 -6.53 -28.69 -37.61
N ILE A 141 -5.72 -27.69 -37.94
CA ILE A 141 -5.38 -27.35 -39.34
C ILE A 141 -4.51 -28.46 -39.96
N ARG A 142 -3.56 -29.01 -39.20
CA ARG A 142 -2.69 -30.10 -39.67
C ARG A 142 -3.46 -31.40 -39.94
N SER A 143 -4.54 -31.68 -39.22
CA SER A 143 -5.35 -32.90 -39.40
C SER A 143 -6.37 -32.83 -40.55
N HIS A 144 -6.66 -31.64 -41.09
CA HIS A 144 -7.57 -31.47 -42.24
C HIS A 144 -6.83 -31.42 -43.59
N ARG A 145 -5.50 -31.46 -43.58
CA ARG A 145 -4.65 -31.37 -44.78
C ARG A 145 -3.94 -32.70 -45.11
N SER A 146 -4.24 -33.75 -44.36
CA SER A 146 -3.77 -35.12 -44.58
C SER A 146 -4.95 -36.03 -44.87
#